data_AF-A0A4Y6KVN4-F1
#
_entry.id   AF-A0A4Y6KVN4-F1
#
_cell.length_a   1.000
_cell.length_b   1.000
_cell.length_c   1.000
_cell.angle_alpha   90.00
_cell.angle_beta   90.00
_cell.angle_gamma   90.00
#
_symmetry.space_group_name_H-M   'P 1'
#
loop_
_entity.id
_entity.type
_entity.pdbx_description
1 polymer ?
#
loop_
_entity_poly.entity_id
_entity_poly.type
_entity_poly.pdbx_seq_one_letter_code
_entity_poly.pdbx_strand_id
1 'polypeptide(L)'
;MNTKDVADIPGLAGVPEAIGTTVMIHEEDGFRVVATELAMMWRWDLFEGERHLHTGCAQRPESCVVAAKSKIRFFQRPIVAHLLHTDGD
;
A
#
# COMPACT_ATOMS: atom_id res chain seq x y z
N MET A 1 14.33 7.62 19.13
CA MET A 1 13.80 7.68 17.76
C MET A 1 13.70 6.25 17.27
N ASN A 2 12.50 5.66 17.26
CA ASN A 2 12.31 4.29 16.76
C ASN A 2 12.09 4.36 15.26
N THR A 3 13.11 4.03 14.47
CA THR A 3 12.99 3.63 13.08
C THR A 3 12.26 2.29 13.04
N LYS A 4 10.92 2.31 12.94
CA LYS A 4 10.15 1.12 12.61
C LYS A 4 10.60 0.64 11.25
N ASP A 5 11.02 -0.62 11.18
CA ASP A 5 11.39 -1.36 9.98
C ASP A 5 10.39 -1.07 8.84
N VAL A 6 10.83 -0.27 7.87
CA VAL A 6 10.14 -0.14 6.60
C VAL A 6 10.76 -1.22 5.72
N ALA A 7 10.00 -2.30 5.49
CA ALA A 7 10.45 -3.41 4.67
C ALA A 7 10.98 -2.92 3.32
N ASP A 8 12.19 -3.34 2.95
CA ASP A 8 12.75 -3.10 1.63
C ASP A 8 11.82 -3.73 0.58
N ILE A 9 11.22 -2.88 -0.25
CA ILE A 9 10.27 -3.33 -1.26
C ILE A 9 11.07 -3.94 -2.42
N PRO A 10 10.87 -5.21 -2.79
CA PRO A 10 11.60 -5.84 -3.88
C PRO A 10 11.45 -5.02 -5.18
N GLY A 11 12.56 -4.81 -5.88
CA GLY A 11 12.55 -4.16 -7.19
C GLY A 11 11.66 -4.94 -8.17
N LEU A 12 10.56 -4.34 -8.60
CA LEU A 12 9.68 -4.88 -9.63
C LEU A 12 10.20 -4.45 -11.00
N ALA A 13 10.46 -5.41 -11.89
CA ALA A 13 10.92 -5.13 -13.25
C ALA A 13 9.92 -4.20 -13.97
N GLY A 14 10.42 -3.10 -14.55
CA GLY A 14 9.59 -2.09 -15.23
C GLY A 14 9.04 -0.99 -14.32
N VAL A 15 9.28 -1.03 -13.00
CA VAL A 15 8.98 0.08 -12.10
C VAL A 15 10.20 1.01 -12.04
N PRO A 16 10.03 2.33 -12.25
CA PRO A 16 11.12 3.28 -12.11
C PRO A 16 11.80 3.16 -10.75
N GLU A 17 13.11 3.43 -10.70
CA GLU A 17 13.88 3.40 -9.47
C GLU A 17 13.28 4.34 -8.40
N ALA A 18 13.29 3.89 -7.15
CA ALA A 18 12.89 4.71 -6.02
C ALA A 18 13.91 5.84 -5.83
N ILE A 19 13.43 7.08 -5.83
CA ILE A 19 14.29 8.27 -5.63
C ILE A 19 14.08 8.89 -4.24
N GLY A 20 13.05 8.45 -3.52
CA GLY A 20 12.73 8.94 -2.19
C GLY A 20 12.48 7.80 -1.19
N THR A 21 12.34 8.18 0.08
CA THR A 21 12.06 7.25 1.16
C THR A 21 10.61 6.76 1.08
N THR A 22 10.41 5.48 1.38
CA THR A 22 9.06 4.93 1.59
C THR A 22 8.46 5.51 2.86
N VAL A 23 7.30 6.14 2.75
CA VAL A 23 6.60 6.80 3.87
C VAL A 23 5.19 6.27 4.03
N MET A 24 4.72 6.14 5.26
CA MET A 24 3.31 5.82 5.53
C MET A 24 2.46 7.06 5.28
N ILE A 25 1.50 6.95 4.35
CA ILE A 25 0.66 8.08 3.90
C ILE A 25 -0.79 7.96 4.36
N HIS A 26 -1.24 6.78 4.79
CA HIS A 26 -2.58 6.57 5.32
C HIS A 26 -2.64 5.30 6.18
N GLU A 27 -3.46 5.34 7.23
CA GLU A 27 -3.77 4.21 8.10
C GLU A 27 -5.24 4.34 8.54
N GLU A 28 -6.01 3.25 8.42
CA GLU A 28 -7.45 3.21 8.74
C GLU A 28 -7.88 1.74 8.93
N ASP A 29 -8.64 1.43 9.98
CA ASP A 29 -9.26 0.11 10.21
C ASP A 29 -8.33 -1.12 10.04
N GLY A 30 -7.07 -1.01 10.47
CA GLY A 30 -6.06 -2.09 10.34
C GLY A 30 -5.38 -2.17 8.96
N PHE A 31 -5.80 -1.31 8.02
CA PHE A 31 -5.14 -1.11 6.75
C PHE A 31 -4.05 -0.05 6.85
N ARG A 32 -2.92 -0.28 6.18
CA ARG A 32 -1.80 0.66 6.07
C ARG A 32 -1.45 0.90 4.62
N VAL A 33 -1.21 2.16 4.27
CA VAL A 33 -0.76 2.57 2.95
C VAL A 33 0.59 3.23 3.08
N VAL A 34 1.59 2.67 2.42
CA VAL A 34 2.90 3.28 2.25
C VAL A 34 3.06 3.75 0.82
N ALA A 35 3.82 4.81 0.60
CA ALA A 35 4.16 5.29 -0.71
C ALA A 35 5.64 5.58 -0.84
N THR A 36 6.18 5.28 -2.01
CA THR A 36 7.57 5.51 -2.38
C THR A 36 7.59 6.48 -3.55
N GLU A 37 8.36 7.55 -3.42
CA GLU A 37 8.58 8.48 -4.52
C GLU A 37 9.47 7.83 -5.59
N LEU A 38 8.99 7.89 -6.83
CA LEU A 38 9.71 7.51 -8.05
C LEU A 38 9.95 8.76 -8.88
N ALA A 39 10.85 8.69 -9.86
CA ALA A 39 11.30 9.84 -10.65
C ALA A 39 10.19 10.74 -11.23
N MET A 40 9.01 10.20 -11.55
CA MET A 40 7.90 10.96 -12.16
C MET A 40 6.54 10.71 -11.47
N MET A 41 6.49 9.87 -10.44
CA MET A 41 5.24 9.43 -9.81
C MET A 41 5.51 8.80 -8.45
N TRP A 42 4.44 8.38 -7.79
CA TRP A 42 4.49 7.69 -6.51
C TRP A 42 3.95 6.28 -6.71
N ARG A 43 4.72 5.27 -6.29
CA ARG A 43 4.18 3.93 -6.04
C ARG A 43 3.53 3.95 -4.66
N TRP A 44 2.42 3.27 -4.49
CA TRP A 44 1.84 3.01 -3.18
C TRP A 44 1.48 1.55 -3.02
N ASP A 45 1.64 1.06 -1.80
CA ASP A 45 1.39 -0.32 -1.41
C ASP A 45 0.41 -0.32 -0.25
N LEU A 46 -0.64 -1.14 -0.37
CA LEU A 46 -1.71 -1.32 0.62
C LEU A 46 -1.54 -2.65 1.33
N PHE A 47 -1.58 -2.59 2.65
CA PHE A 47 -1.45 -3.73 3.55
C PHE A 47 -2.66 -3.83 4.48
N GLU A 48 -3.00 -5.04 4.92
CA GLU A 48 -3.87 -5.32 6.06
C GLU A 48 -3.07 -6.15 7.07
N GLY A 49 -2.80 -5.62 8.26
CA GLY A 49 -1.77 -6.19 9.13
C GLY A 49 -0.43 -6.27 8.40
N GLU A 50 0.19 -7.46 8.37
CA GLU A 50 1.45 -7.72 7.64
C GLU A 50 1.23 -8.20 6.20
N ARG A 51 -0.02 -8.42 5.77
CA ARG A 51 -0.33 -8.94 4.44
C ARG A 51 -0.36 -7.82 3.40
N HIS A 52 0.44 -7.94 2.34
CA HIS A 52 0.33 -7.07 1.16
C HIS A 52 -0.90 -7.44 0.33
N LEU A 53 -1.73 -6.44 0.00
CA LEU A 53 -2.98 -6.63 -0.73
C LEU A 53 -2.94 -6.05 -2.14
N HIS A 54 -2.25 -4.92 -2.33
CA HIS A 54 -2.26 -4.22 -3.62
C HIS A 54 -1.09 -3.27 -3.77
N THR A 55 -0.60 -3.14 -5.00
CA THR A 55 0.32 -2.09 -5.45
C THR A 55 -0.38 -1.22 -6.48
N GLY A 56 -0.25 0.09 -6.37
CA GLY A 56 -0.69 1.06 -7.36
C GLY A 56 0.32 2.17 -7.59
N CYS A 57 0.00 3.08 -8.51
CA CYS A 57 0.76 4.30 -8.70
C CYS A 57 -0.16 5.51 -8.92
N ALA A 58 0.34 6.70 -8.59
CA ALA A 58 -0.31 7.96 -8.92
C ALA A 58 0.74 9.07 -9.07
N GLN A 59 0.39 10.16 -9.76
CA GLN A 59 1.34 11.27 -9.94
C GLN A 59 1.60 12.07 -8.65
N ARG A 60 0.69 11.99 -7.67
CA ARG A 60 0.78 12.74 -6.41
C ARG A 60 0.47 11.86 -5.19
N PRO A 61 1.06 12.12 -4.01
CA PRO A 61 0.77 11.38 -2.79
C PRO A 61 -0.72 11.39 -2.39
N GLU A 62 -1.40 12.52 -2.55
CA GLU A 62 -2.82 12.65 -2.19
C GLU A 62 -3.69 11.75 -3.08
N SER A 63 -3.32 11.62 -4.36
CA SER A 63 -3.99 10.71 -5.29
C SER A 63 -3.77 9.24 -4.91
N CYS A 64 -2.64 8.89 -4.30
CA CYS A 64 -2.40 7.55 -3.75
C CYS A 64 -3.40 7.24 -2.64
N VAL A 65 -3.63 8.18 -1.71
CA VAL A 65 -4.60 8.01 -0.62
C VAL A 65 -6.02 7.83 -1.15
N VAL A 66 -6.44 8.64 -2.14
CA VAL A 66 -7.79 8.52 -2.75
C VAL A 66 -7.97 7.14 -3.40
N ALA A 67 -6.98 6.68 -4.16
CA ALA A 67 -7.01 5.37 -4.80
C ALA A 67 -7.02 4.22 -3.77
N ALA A 68 -6.18 4.33 -2.73
CA ALA A 68 -6.10 3.35 -1.65
C ALA A 68 -7.41 3.23 -0.88
N LYS A 69 -8.07 4.36 -0.54
CA LYS A 69 -9.39 4.35 0.11
C LYS A 69 -10.46 3.62 -0.72
N SER A 70 -10.39 3.72 -2.05
CA SER A 70 -11.27 2.94 -2.92
C SER A 70 -11.03 1.43 -2.81
N LYS A 71 -9.76 1.02 -2.69
CA LYS A 71 -9.37 -0.39 -2.47
C LYS A 71 -9.73 -0.89 -1.08
N ILE A 72 -9.52 -0.10 -0.04
CA ILE A 72 -9.92 -0.43 1.34
C ILE A 72 -11.42 -0.75 1.37
N ARG A 73 -12.26 0.15 0.81
CA ARG A 73 -13.71 -0.11 0.71
C ARG A 73 -14.07 -1.34 -0.10
N PHE A 74 -13.26 -1.73 -1.08
CA PHE A 74 -13.47 -2.98 -1.82
C PHE A 74 -13.15 -4.20 -0.95
N PHE A 75 -12.03 -4.18 -0.22
CA PHE A 75 -11.61 -5.28 0.65
C PHE A 75 -12.50 -5.44 1.88
N GLN A 76 -13.05 -4.35 2.41
CA GLN A 76 -14.03 -4.36 3.49
C GLN A 76 -15.42 -4.90 3.07
N ARG A 77 -15.66 -5.17 1.78
CA ARG A 77 -16.95 -5.78 1.36
C ARG A 77 -17.08 -7.16 2.01
N PRO A 78 -18.22 -7.51 2.62
CA PRO A 78 -18.35 -8.74 3.41
C PRO A 78 -17.88 -10.02 2.70
N ILE A 79 -18.23 -10.18 1.43
CA ILE A 79 -17.81 -11.33 0.61
C ILE A 79 -16.29 -11.36 0.42
N VAL A 80 -15.69 -10.19 0.17
CA VAL A 80 -14.23 -10.08 -0.06
C VAL A 80 -13.46 -10.27 1.23
N ALA A 81 -13.92 -9.65 2.33
CA ALA A 81 -13.34 -9.83 3.66
C ALA A 81 -13.41 -11.30 4.10
N HIS A 82 -14.55 -11.97 3.87
CA HIS A 82 -14.68 -13.39 4.16
C HIS A 82 -13.64 -14.22 3.38
N LEU A 83 -13.54 -14.03 2.06
CA LEU A 83 -12.55 -14.74 1.24
C LEU A 83 -11.11 -14.45 1.65
N LEU A 84 -10.80 -13.21 2.03
CA LEU A 84 -9.47 -12.83 2.51
C LEU A 84 -9.09 -13.55 3.79
N HIS A 85 -10.06 -13.79 4.69
CA HIS A 85 -9.81 -14.33 6.03
C HIS A 85 -10.05 -15.84 6.16
N THR A 86 -10.67 -16.49 5.16
CA THR A 86 -10.88 -17.96 5.15
C THR A 86 -9.72 -18.78 4.59
N ASP A 87 -8.79 -18.19 3.83
CA ASP A 87 -7.64 -18.93 3.28
C ASP A 87 -6.54 -19.25 4.33
N GLY A 88 -6.80 -19.03 5.63
CA GLY A 88 -5.84 -19.19 6.72
C GLY A 88 -6.24 -20.15 7.85
N ASP A 89 -7.40 -20.81 7.76
CA ASP A 89 -7.89 -21.83 8.71
C ASP A 89 -7.81 -23.25 8.14
#